data_AF-A0A538ME41-F1
#
_entry.id   AF-A0A538ME41-F1
#
_cell.length_a   1.000
_cell.length_b   1.000
_cell.length_c   1.000
_cell.angle_alpha   90.00
_cell.angle_beta   90.00
_cell.angle_gamma   90.00
#
_symmetry.space_group_name_H-M   'P 1'
#
loop_
_entity.id
_entity.type
_entity.pdbx_description
1 polymer ?
#
loop_
_entity_poly.entity_id
_entity_poly.type
_entity_poly.pdbx_seq_one_letter_code
_entity_poly.pdbx_strand_id
1 'polypeptide(L)'
;MRRIALYLFLLVLVALAGGGSSATAAPGQAFHFRVNGSFAEAFWVTQTSSSITETFVYAESDRPGPAFLFLDEFTENYDSNGNFIGATDIFGETDSGVSFASRGGLASASASASVPTTTCTYDANFNQIGCVDSGNVDVSADWTGQGPIARGTFNQNFHQNGFHEVDHFNGTDRQASASATVGGTSLGTGDLVFADLGTAKSGSLVVCHNC
;
A
#
# COMPACT_ATOMS: atom_id res chain seq x y z
N MET A 1 -5.50 14.99 11.77
CA MET A 1 -4.32 14.32 12.37
C MET A 1 -4.13 12.87 11.91
N ARG A 2 -4.98 12.33 11.00
CA ARG A 2 -4.90 10.93 10.54
C ARG A 2 -4.50 10.74 9.06
N ARG A 3 -4.31 11.85 8.32
CA ARG A 3 -3.61 11.86 7.01
C ARG A 3 -2.12 11.47 7.12
N ILE A 4 -1.65 11.27 8.36
CA ILE A 4 -0.32 10.79 8.74
C ILE A 4 -0.19 9.27 8.55
N ALA A 5 -1.27 8.53 8.30
CA ALA A 5 -1.21 7.07 8.18
C ALA A 5 -0.50 6.59 6.89
N LEU A 6 -0.76 7.25 5.75
CA LEU A 6 0.06 7.13 4.53
C LEU A 6 1.53 7.53 4.79
N TYR A 7 1.76 8.57 5.60
CA TYR A 7 3.09 9.12 5.89
C TYR A 7 3.92 8.29 6.88
N LEU A 8 3.30 7.52 7.78
CA LEU A 8 4.01 6.66 8.74
C LEU A 8 4.46 5.35 8.11
N PHE A 9 3.68 4.79 7.18
CA PHE A 9 4.03 3.53 6.50
C PHE A 9 5.25 3.69 5.56
N LEU A 10 5.28 4.77 4.77
CA LEU A 10 6.44 5.14 3.95
C LEU A 10 7.68 5.49 4.78
N LEU A 11 7.51 5.95 6.03
CA LEU A 11 8.63 6.22 6.94
C LEU A 11 9.18 4.95 7.61
N VAL A 12 8.38 3.90 7.85
CA VAL A 12 8.90 2.63 8.39
C VAL A 12 9.78 1.94 7.34
N LEU A 13 9.36 1.93 6.08
CA LEU A 13 10.18 1.43 4.96
C LEU A 13 11.51 2.19 4.77
N VAL A 14 11.58 3.49 5.13
CA VAL A 14 12.79 4.30 4.88
C VAL A 14 13.65 4.55 6.12
N ALA A 15 13.12 4.43 7.33
CA ALA A 15 13.93 4.51 8.55
C ALA A 15 14.95 3.36 8.69
N LEU A 16 14.79 2.28 7.92
CA LEU A 16 15.61 1.06 8.01
C LEU A 16 16.77 1.01 7.00
N ALA A 17 16.84 1.94 6.03
CA ALA A 17 17.93 2.02 5.04
C ALA A 17 19.12 2.91 5.49
N GLY A 18 19.08 3.47 6.70
CA GLY A 18 20.07 4.45 7.20
C GLY A 18 21.35 3.88 7.82
N GLY A 19 21.63 2.58 7.69
CA GLY A 19 22.81 1.93 8.25
C GLY A 19 23.96 1.82 7.23
N GLY A 20 24.92 2.74 7.31
CA GLY A 20 25.95 2.93 6.30
C GLY A 20 26.73 1.69 5.85
N SER A 21 26.84 1.52 4.53
CA SER A 21 27.99 0.98 3.79
C SER A 21 27.73 1.22 2.31
N SER A 22 28.78 1.32 1.52
CA SER A 22 28.77 1.62 0.08
C SER A 22 28.07 0.51 -0.73
N ALA A 23 26.75 0.41 -0.65
CA ALA A 23 25.96 -0.50 -1.45
C ALA A 23 25.81 0.07 -2.87
N THR A 24 26.00 -0.80 -3.86
CA THR A 24 25.63 -0.50 -5.24
C THR A 24 24.12 -0.27 -5.27
N ALA A 25 23.68 0.94 -5.60
CA ALA A 25 22.28 1.29 -5.64
C ALA A 25 21.52 0.28 -6.51
N ALA A 26 20.60 -0.47 -5.91
CA ALA A 26 19.67 -1.28 -6.67
C ALA A 26 18.93 -0.38 -7.67
N PRO A 27 18.62 -0.85 -8.89
CA PRO A 27 17.87 -0.04 -9.85
C PRO A 27 16.59 0.45 -9.20
N GLY A 28 16.44 1.77 -9.14
CA GLY A 28 15.35 2.38 -8.42
C GLY A 28 14.00 2.05 -9.06
N GLN A 29 13.06 1.59 -8.24
CA GLN A 29 11.68 1.35 -8.67
C GLN A 29 10.88 2.63 -8.43
N ALA A 30 10.21 3.10 -9.48
CA ALA A 30 9.32 4.25 -9.42
C ALA A 30 7.89 3.79 -9.66
N PHE A 31 7.03 3.93 -8.66
CA PHE A 31 5.59 3.71 -8.78
C PHE A 31 4.90 5.03 -9.04
N HIS A 32 4.05 5.05 -10.06
CA HIS A 32 3.32 6.24 -10.49
C HIS A 32 1.83 5.97 -10.42
N PHE A 33 1.18 6.47 -9.37
CA PHE A 33 -0.27 6.39 -9.24
C PHE A 33 -0.86 7.70 -9.70
N ARG A 34 -1.90 7.66 -10.54
CA ARG A 34 -2.62 8.87 -10.96
C ARG A 34 -4.11 8.67 -10.79
N VAL A 35 -4.68 9.37 -9.81
CA VAL A 35 -6.09 9.26 -9.49
C VAL A 35 -6.89 10.40 -10.11
N ASN A 36 -7.80 10.09 -11.01
CA ASN A 36 -8.85 10.99 -11.45
C ASN A 36 -10.21 10.27 -11.43
N GLY A 37 -10.62 9.85 -10.24
CA GLY A 37 -11.89 9.18 -10.05
C GLY A 37 -12.13 8.78 -8.61
N SER A 38 -12.56 7.54 -8.38
CA SER A 38 -12.85 7.02 -7.04
C SER A 38 -11.73 6.10 -6.58
N PHE A 39 -11.41 6.11 -5.29
CA PHE A 39 -10.41 5.21 -4.72
C PHE A 39 -10.89 4.64 -3.38
N ALA A 40 -10.29 3.53 -2.97
CA ALA A 40 -10.39 2.97 -1.64
C ALA A 40 -9.05 2.33 -1.26
N GLU A 41 -8.65 2.51 0.00
CA GLU A 41 -7.39 2.01 0.52
C GLU A 41 -7.58 1.46 1.93
N ALA A 42 -6.80 0.46 2.29
CA ALA A 42 -6.77 -0.06 3.64
C ALA A 42 -5.43 -0.70 3.96
N PHE A 43 -5.07 -0.59 5.23
CA PHE A 43 -3.82 -1.10 5.77
C PHE A 43 -4.10 -1.94 7.01
N TRP A 44 -3.59 -3.16 7.00
CA TRP A 44 -3.69 -4.11 8.09
C TRP A 44 -2.31 -4.49 8.59
N VAL A 45 -2.21 -4.78 9.89
CA VAL A 45 -1.02 -5.35 10.51
C VAL A 45 -1.42 -6.57 11.29
N THR A 46 -0.88 -7.72 10.91
CA THR A 46 -1.01 -8.98 11.66
C THR A 46 0.32 -9.36 12.28
N GLN A 47 0.28 -10.04 13.42
CA GLN A 47 1.49 -10.36 14.17
C GLN A 47 1.44 -11.77 14.73
N THR A 48 2.55 -12.49 14.61
CA THR A 48 2.83 -13.73 15.32
C THR A 48 3.93 -13.52 16.35
N SER A 49 4.36 -14.58 17.04
CA SER A 49 5.50 -14.51 17.96
C SER A 49 6.84 -14.23 17.25
N SER A 50 6.92 -14.44 15.93
CA SER A 50 8.17 -14.37 15.16
C SER A 50 8.04 -13.58 13.86
N SER A 51 6.89 -12.96 13.60
CA SER A 51 6.69 -12.17 12.39
C SER A 51 5.69 -11.05 12.58
N ILE A 52 5.87 -9.99 11.81
CA ILE A 52 4.88 -8.92 11.62
C ILE A 52 4.62 -8.86 10.12
N THR A 53 3.35 -8.94 9.73
CA THR A 53 2.94 -8.83 8.33
C THR A 53 2.07 -7.60 8.18
N GLU A 54 2.52 -6.70 7.34
CA GLU A 54 1.87 -5.47 6.95
C GLU A 54 1.24 -5.68 5.58
N THR A 55 -0.07 -5.45 5.42
CA THR A 55 -0.76 -5.63 4.14
C THR A 55 -1.46 -4.34 3.75
N PHE A 56 -1.15 -3.84 2.56
CA PHE A 56 -1.79 -2.68 1.96
C PHE A 56 -2.54 -3.07 0.69
N VAL A 57 -3.80 -2.69 0.61
CA VAL A 57 -4.61 -2.83 -0.60
C VAL A 57 -5.10 -1.47 -1.02
N TYR A 58 -4.80 -1.12 -2.27
CA TYR A 58 -5.27 0.09 -2.91
C TYR A 58 -6.05 -0.26 -4.16
N ALA A 59 -7.22 0.35 -4.33
CA ALA A 59 -8.00 0.20 -5.54
C ALA A 59 -8.55 1.55 -6.00
N GLU A 60 -8.54 1.76 -7.31
CA GLU A 60 -9.10 2.96 -7.91
C GLU A 60 -9.85 2.66 -9.21
N SER A 61 -10.65 3.64 -9.63
CA SER A 61 -11.16 3.73 -10.99
C SER A 61 -11.08 5.16 -11.47
N ASP A 62 -10.41 5.35 -12.60
CA ASP A 62 -10.35 6.63 -13.29
C ASP A 62 -11.65 6.97 -14.02
N ARG A 63 -11.92 8.25 -14.23
CA ARG A 63 -13.02 8.75 -15.06
C ARG A 63 -12.48 9.48 -16.30
N PRO A 64 -12.69 8.95 -17.52
CA PRO A 64 -13.16 7.61 -17.91
C PRO A 64 -11.95 6.68 -18.13
N GLY A 65 -11.56 5.90 -17.13
CA GLY A 65 -10.40 5.02 -17.22
C GLY A 65 -10.67 3.64 -16.63
N PRO A 66 -9.70 2.72 -16.78
CA PRO A 66 -9.78 1.39 -16.19
C PRO A 66 -9.80 1.47 -14.66
N ALA A 67 -10.23 0.38 -14.03
CA ALA A 67 -9.99 0.18 -12.62
C ALA A 67 -8.58 -0.40 -12.43
N PHE A 68 -7.95 -0.06 -11.33
CA PHE A 68 -6.62 -0.48 -10.96
C PHE A 68 -6.64 -1.03 -9.53
N LEU A 69 -5.85 -2.07 -9.28
CA LEU A 69 -5.66 -2.63 -7.95
C LEU A 69 -4.17 -2.87 -7.72
N PHE A 70 -3.68 -2.37 -6.59
CA PHE A 70 -2.34 -2.59 -6.08
C PHE A 70 -2.41 -3.35 -4.75
N LEU A 71 -1.49 -4.29 -4.59
CA LEU A 71 -1.26 -5.09 -3.40
C LEU A 71 0.20 -4.92 -2.98
N ASP A 72 0.41 -4.77 -1.69
CA ASP A 72 1.71 -4.85 -1.02
C ASP A 72 1.54 -5.64 0.29
N GLU A 73 2.37 -6.65 0.49
CA GLU A 73 2.42 -7.47 1.70
C GLU A 73 3.86 -7.64 2.15
N PHE A 74 4.24 -6.90 3.18
CA PHE A 74 5.57 -6.92 3.77
C PHE A 74 5.58 -7.75 5.05
N THR A 75 6.35 -8.83 5.09
CA THR A 75 6.50 -9.70 6.25
C THR A 75 7.91 -9.64 6.81
N GLU A 76 8.04 -9.03 7.99
CA GLU A 76 9.26 -9.05 8.79
C GLU A 76 9.34 -10.33 9.61
N ASN A 77 10.55 -10.89 9.72
CA ASN A 77 10.80 -12.10 10.50
C ASN A 77 11.79 -11.82 11.63
N TYR A 78 11.56 -12.47 12.76
CA TYR A 78 12.30 -12.29 14.00
C TYR A 78 12.76 -13.62 14.58
N ASP A 79 13.96 -13.66 15.17
CA ASP A 79 14.43 -14.80 15.96
C ASP A 79 13.75 -14.87 17.34
N SER A 80 14.07 -15.90 18.12
CA SER A 80 13.50 -16.10 19.46
C SER A 80 13.87 -15.00 20.47
N ASN A 81 14.87 -14.17 20.17
CA ASN A 81 15.29 -13.04 21.00
C ASN A 81 14.64 -11.73 20.54
N GLY A 82 13.83 -11.76 19.48
CA GLY A 82 13.21 -10.57 18.87
C GLY A 82 14.16 -9.80 17.95
N ASN A 83 15.28 -10.39 17.52
CA ASN A 83 16.15 -9.75 16.53
C ASN A 83 15.56 -9.97 15.14
N PHE A 84 15.53 -8.92 14.31
CA PHE A 84 15.18 -9.02 12.91
C PHE A 84 16.18 -9.93 12.17
N ILE A 85 15.67 -10.87 11.39
CA ILE A 85 16.48 -11.85 10.65
C ILE A 85 16.28 -11.78 9.13
N GLY A 86 15.40 -10.90 8.67
CA GLY A 86 15.08 -10.72 7.25
C GLY A 86 13.60 -10.50 7.03
N ALA A 87 13.25 -10.15 5.80
CA ALA A 87 11.88 -9.89 5.39
C ALA A 87 11.57 -10.48 4.02
N THR A 88 10.29 -10.60 3.76
CA THR A 88 9.74 -10.92 2.45
C THR A 88 8.75 -9.81 2.08
N ASP A 89 8.85 -9.31 0.86
CA ASP A 89 7.93 -8.32 0.31
C ASP A 89 7.23 -8.93 -0.91
N ILE A 90 5.89 -8.97 -0.90
CA ILE A 90 5.06 -9.43 -2.01
C ILE A 90 4.24 -8.24 -2.48
N PHE A 91 4.55 -7.74 -3.67
CA PHE A 91 3.83 -6.62 -4.25
C PHE A 91 3.45 -6.87 -5.69
N GLY A 92 2.42 -6.17 -6.15
CA GLY A 92 1.95 -6.29 -7.51
C GLY A 92 0.82 -5.33 -7.83
N GLU A 93 0.55 -5.19 -9.12
CA GLU A 93 -0.52 -4.35 -9.62
C GLU A 93 -1.19 -4.96 -10.84
N THR A 94 -2.46 -4.60 -11.05
CA THR A 94 -3.17 -4.96 -12.28
C THR A 94 -4.25 -3.92 -12.58
N ASP A 95 -4.43 -3.64 -13.87
CA ASP A 95 -5.58 -2.94 -14.44
C ASP A 95 -6.52 -3.90 -15.21
N SER A 96 -6.12 -5.17 -15.30
CA SER A 96 -6.82 -6.21 -16.05
C SER A 96 -7.68 -7.06 -15.13
N GLY A 97 -8.95 -7.22 -15.48
CA GLY A 97 -9.91 -8.02 -14.71
C GLY A 97 -10.29 -7.43 -13.34
N VAL A 98 -9.92 -6.17 -13.08
CA VAL A 98 -10.27 -5.48 -11.83
C VAL A 98 -11.77 -5.18 -11.79
N SER A 99 -12.45 -5.68 -10.76
CA SER A 99 -13.80 -5.26 -10.41
C SER A 99 -13.72 -4.25 -9.26
N PHE A 100 -13.88 -2.96 -9.56
CA PHE A 100 -13.95 -1.92 -8.53
C PHE A 100 -15.30 -1.20 -8.60
N ALA A 101 -15.94 -1.03 -7.45
CA ALA A 101 -17.20 -0.31 -7.34
C ALA A 101 -17.21 0.58 -6.09
N SER A 102 -17.41 1.89 -6.28
CA SER A 102 -17.72 2.83 -5.21
C SER A 102 -19.20 3.22 -5.26
N ARG A 103 -19.90 3.20 -4.12
CA ARG A 103 -21.36 3.38 -4.05
C ARG A 103 -21.76 4.43 -3.03
N GLY A 104 -22.95 5.01 -3.25
CA GLY A 104 -23.65 5.83 -2.26
C GLY A 104 -22.91 7.10 -1.83
N GLY A 105 -22.06 7.68 -2.68
CA GLY A 105 -21.31 8.89 -2.36
C GLY A 105 -20.34 8.67 -1.21
N LEU A 106 -19.45 7.68 -1.33
CA LEU A 106 -18.52 7.25 -0.28
C LEU A 106 -19.22 6.52 0.89
N ALA A 107 -20.30 5.79 0.62
CA ALA A 107 -20.94 4.92 1.61
C ALA A 107 -20.23 3.58 1.72
N SER A 108 -19.80 3.03 0.59
CA SER A 108 -19.06 1.76 0.53
C SER A 108 -18.23 1.69 -0.73
N ALA A 109 -17.20 0.84 -0.71
CA ALA A 109 -16.48 0.42 -1.90
C ALA A 109 -16.20 -1.08 -1.84
N SER A 110 -15.98 -1.71 -2.99
CA SER A 110 -15.52 -3.09 -3.09
C SER A 110 -14.55 -3.21 -4.25
N ALA A 111 -13.51 -4.03 -4.09
CA ALA A 111 -12.49 -4.29 -5.10
C ALA A 111 -12.18 -5.78 -5.17
N SER A 112 -11.95 -6.32 -6.37
CA SER A 112 -11.38 -7.66 -6.52
C SER A 112 -10.59 -7.80 -7.81
N ALA A 113 -9.46 -8.51 -7.75
CA ALA A 113 -8.65 -8.86 -8.90
C ALA A 113 -7.72 -10.06 -8.61
N SER A 114 -7.23 -10.71 -9.67
CA SER A 114 -6.06 -11.59 -9.61
C SER A 114 -4.83 -10.76 -9.94
N VAL A 115 -4.00 -10.43 -8.96
CA VAL A 115 -2.86 -9.53 -9.09
C VAL A 115 -1.60 -10.34 -9.42
N PRO A 116 -0.89 -10.09 -10.54
CA PRO A 116 0.43 -10.65 -10.76
C PRO A 116 1.42 -10.01 -9.77
N THR A 117 2.21 -10.83 -9.09
CA THR A 117 3.05 -10.40 -7.97
C THR A 117 4.52 -10.73 -8.19
N THR A 118 5.37 -9.92 -7.60
CA THR A 118 6.79 -10.18 -7.41
C THR A 118 7.06 -10.36 -5.93
N THR A 119 7.82 -11.38 -5.57
CA THR A 119 8.31 -11.58 -4.21
C THR A 119 9.78 -11.19 -4.14
N CYS A 120 10.11 -10.22 -3.30
CA CYS A 120 11.47 -9.84 -2.94
C CYS A 120 11.82 -10.34 -1.53
N THR A 121 13.09 -10.68 -1.30
CA THR A 121 13.59 -11.13 0.00
C THR A 121 14.74 -10.27 0.48
N TYR A 122 14.83 -10.09 1.79
CA TYR A 122 15.79 -9.21 2.45
C TYR A 122 16.55 -9.96 3.55
N ASP A 123 17.84 -9.65 3.70
CA ASP A 123 18.65 -10.18 4.80
C ASP A 123 18.40 -9.41 6.11
N ALA A 124 19.08 -9.83 7.18
CA ALA A 124 18.97 -9.21 8.51
C ALA A 124 19.46 -7.73 8.58
N ASN A 125 20.06 -7.21 7.51
CA ASN A 125 20.49 -5.82 7.39
C ASN A 125 19.63 -5.04 6.38
N PHE A 126 18.48 -5.58 5.99
CA PHE A 126 17.58 -5.01 4.98
C PHE A 126 18.21 -4.92 3.57
N ASN A 127 19.27 -5.67 3.28
CA ASN A 127 19.75 -5.76 1.91
C ASN A 127 18.85 -6.72 1.13
N GLN A 128 18.34 -6.27 -0.02
CA GLN A 128 17.60 -7.13 -0.93
C GLN A 128 18.51 -8.24 -1.47
N ILE A 129 18.15 -9.50 -1.22
CA ILE A 129 18.88 -10.69 -1.66
C ILE A 129 18.48 -11.05 -3.09
N GLY A 130 17.21 -10.86 -3.44
CA GLY A 130 16.69 -11.12 -4.78
C GLY A 130 15.18 -10.99 -4.86
N CYS A 131 14.68 -10.92 -6.11
CA CYS A 131 13.26 -10.89 -6.41
C CYS A 131 12.92 -11.94 -7.47
N VAL A 132 11.74 -12.54 -7.35
CA VAL A 132 11.22 -13.55 -8.27
C VAL A 132 9.75 -13.28 -8.57
N ASP A 133 9.32 -13.60 -9.78
CA ASP A 133 7.89 -13.70 -10.10
C ASP A 133 7.25 -14.77 -9.20
N SER A 134 6.20 -14.37 -8.47
CA SER A 134 5.47 -15.23 -7.53
C SER A 134 4.08 -15.64 -8.04
N GLY A 135 3.81 -15.44 -9.32
CA GLY A 135 2.52 -15.72 -9.94
C GLY A 135 1.45 -14.74 -9.49
N ASN A 136 0.21 -15.21 -9.39
CA ASN A 136 -0.93 -14.36 -9.09
C ASN A 136 -1.44 -14.56 -7.67
N VAL A 137 -1.81 -13.44 -7.02
CA VAL A 137 -2.50 -13.41 -5.74
C VAL A 137 -3.91 -12.86 -5.96
N ASP A 138 -4.92 -13.65 -5.59
CA ASP A 138 -6.30 -13.18 -5.58
C ASP A 138 -6.52 -12.22 -4.41
N VAL A 139 -7.01 -11.02 -4.72
CA VAL A 139 -7.37 -9.98 -3.77
C VAL A 139 -8.86 -9.72 -3.88
N SER A 140 -9.54 -9.67 -2.73
CA SER A 140 -10.89 -9.13 -2.61
C SER A 140 -10.97 -8.28 -1.35
N ALA A 141 -11.54 -7.09 -1.45
CA ALA A 141 -11.61 -6.15 -0.34
C ALA A 141 -12.92 -5.35 -0.36
N ASP A 142 -13.44 -5.07 0.83
CA ASP A 142 -14.66 -4.32 1.06
C ASP A 142 -14.41 -3.20 2.05
N TRP A 143 -14.95 -2.02 1.75
CA TRP A 143 -14.88 -0.83 2.57
C TRP A 143 -16.27 -0.33 2.91
N THR A 144 -16.46 0.08 4.16
CA THR A 144 -17.68 0.74 4.64
C THR A 144 -17.33 2.10 5.24
N GLY A 145 -17.89 3.17 4.65
CA GLY A 145 -17.63 4.54 5.05
C GLY A 145 -18.15 4.85 6.45
N GLN A 146 -17.31 5.50 7.25
CA GLN A 146 -17.52 5.87 8.64
C GLN A 146 -17.50 7.39 8.80
N GLY A 147 -18.35 7.92 9.68
CA GLY A 147 -18.34 9.35 10.00
C GLY A 147 -18.69 10.27 8.82
N PRO A 148 -18.34 11.57 8.90
CA PRO A 148 -18.62 12.55 7.85
C PRO A 148 -17.61 12.47 6.69
N ILE A 149 -18.03 12.94 5.51
CA ILE A 149 -17.16 13.13 4.36
C ILE A 149 -16.35 14.42 4.55
N ALA A 150 -15.04 14.33 4.39
CA ALA A 150 -14.15 15.47 4.35
C ALA A 150 -13.86 15.90 2.91
N ARG A 151 -13.55 17.17 2.72
CA ARG A 151 -13.04 17.72 1.46
C ARG A 151 -11.65 18.27 1.69
N GLY A 152 -10.71 17.95 0.82
CA GLY A 152 -9.31 18.35 0.98
C GLY A 152 -8.66 18.73 -0.33
N THR A 153 -7.73 19.66 -0.23
CA THR A 153 -6.70 19.88 -1.25
C THR A 153 -5.36 19.94 -0.53
N PHE A 154 -4.37 19.20 -0.98
CA PHE A 154 -3.02 19.28 -0.44
C PHE A 154 -1.98 19.01 -1.52
N ASN A 155 -0.78 19.55 -1.28
CA ASN A 155 0.40 19.35 -2.10
C ASN A 155 1.51 18.94 -1.15
N GLN A 156 2.13 17.79 -1.40
CA GLN A 156 3.29 17.32 -0.67
C GLN A 156 4.46 17.14 -1.64
N ASN A 157 5.63 17.51 -1.17
CA ASN A 157 6.90 17.17 -1.78
C ASN A 157 7.82 16.79 -0.63
N PHE A 158 8.06 15.49 -0.48
CA PHE A 158 8.84 14.93 0.59
C PHE A 158 10.05 14.21 0.01
N HIS A 159 11.23 14.50 0.54
CA HIS A 159 12.49 14.00 0.00
C HIS A 159 13.40 13.56 1.14
N GLN A 160 13.90 12.34 1.03
CA GLN A 160 14.96 11.77 1.87
C GLN A 160 15.89 10.91 1.00
N ASN A 161 17.07 10.55 1.51
CA ASN A 161 18.02 9.76 0.72
C ASN A 161 17.41 8.43 0.30
N GLY A 162 17.37 8.17 -1.01
CA GLY A 162 16.78 6.95 -1.56
C GLY A 162 15.25 6.94 -1.58
N PHE A 163 14.59 8.04 -1.24
CA PHE A 163 13.13 8.15 -1.31
C PHE A 163 12.66 9.57 -1.66
N HIS A 164 11.95 9.69 -2.78
CA HIS A 164 11.30 10.93 -3.20
C HIS A 164 9.81 10.71 -3.42
N GLU A 165 8.99 11.56 -2.78
CA GLU A 165 7.54 11.57 -2.87
C GLU A 165 7.02 12.94 -3.32
N VAL A 166 6.17 12.94 -4.33
CA VAL A 166 5.37 14.12 -4.69
C VAL A 166 3.91 13.70 -4.70
N ASP A 167 3.08 14.34 -3.88
CA ASP A 167 1.64 14.15 -3.82
C ASP A 167 0.89 15.43 -4.16
N HIS A 168 -0.12 15.32 -5.02
CA HIS A 168 -1.09 16.37 -5.26
C HIS A 168 -2.49 15.80 -5.17
N PHE A 169 -3.24 16.15 -4.13
CA PHE A 169 -4.62 15.71 -3.96
C PHE A 169 -5.59 16.87 -4.05
N ASN A 170 -6.68 16.67 -4.80
CA ASN A 170 -7.86 17.53 -4.76
C ASN A 170 -9.13 16.68 -4.83
N GLY A 171 -9.84 16.55 -3.72
CA GLY A 171 -10.89 15.56 -3.62
C GLY A 171 -11.73 15.59 -2.36
N THR A 172 -12.47 14.50 -2.18
CA THR A 172 -13.20 14.19 -0.94
C THR A 172 -12.77 12.83 -0.45
N ASP A 173 -12.64 12.70 0.86
CA ASP A 173 -12.24 11.47 1.54
C ASP A 173 -13.20 11.18 2.69
N ARG A 174 -13.31 9.90 3.04
CA ARG A 174 -14.09 9.44 4.18
C ARG A 174 -13.37 8.26 4.81
N GLN A 175 -13.18 8.34 6.12
CA GLN A 175 -12.69 7.20 6.90
C GLN A 175 -13.58 5.98 6.65
N ALA A 176 -13.00 4.79 6.66
CA ALA A 176 -13.71 3.55 6.47
C ALA A 176 -13.33 2.51 7.54
N SER A 177 -14.18 1.50 7.67
CA SER A 177 -13.74 0.16 8.10
C SER A 177 -13.53 -0.68 6.86
N ALA A 178 -12.55 -1.59 6.89
CA ALA A 178 -12.29 -2.48 5.77
C ALA A 178 -12.05 -3.93 6.22
N SER A 179 -12.32 -4.85 5.31
CA SER A 179 -11.93 -6.25 5.37
C SER A 179 -11.42 -6.69 4.01
N ALA A 180 -10.52 -7.65 3.98
CA ALA A 180 -9.99 -8.21 2.75
C ALA A 180 -9.75 -9.72 2.84
N THR A 181 -9.63 -10.38 1.69
CA THR A 181 -8.99 -11.68 1.53
C THR A 181 -7.88 -11.54 0.50
N VAL A 182 -6.65 -11.84 0.91
CA VAL A 182 -5.43 -11.75 0.09
C VAL A 182 -4.78 -13.13 0.06
N GLY A 183 -4.71 -13.75 -1.11
CA GLY A 183 -4.10 -15.09 -1.25
C GLY A 183 -4.78 -16.18 -0.41
N GLY A 184 -6.04 -15.98 -0.03
CA GLY A 184 -6.78 -16.87 0.88
C GLY A 184 -6.69 -16.48 2.36
N THR A 185 -5.84 -15.53 2.75
CA THR A 185 -5.75 -14.99 4.11
C THR A 185 -6.81 -13.91 4.33
N SER A 186 -7.67 -14.08 5.33
CA SER A 186 -8.69 -13.09 5.69
C SER A 186 -8.15 -12.04 6.65
N LEU A 187 -8.31 -10.77 6.28
CA LEU A 187 -7.95 -9.58 7.06
C LEU A 187 -9.22 -8.88 7.53
N GLY A 188 -9.34 -8.68 8.84
CA GLY A 188 -10.53 -8.12 9.47
C GLY A 188 -10.31 -6.73 10.07
N THR A 189 -11.36 -6.19 10.67
CA THR A 189 -11.28 -4.90 11.39
C THR A 189 -10.42 -4.95 12.66
N GLY A 190 -10.10 -6.16 13.17
CA GLY A 190 -9.24 -6.34 14.34
C GLY A 190 -7.77 -6.01 14.07
N ASP A 191 -7.34 -6.22 12.82
CA ASP A 191 -5.96 -6.01 12.35
C ASP A 191 -5.82 -4.67 11.60
N LEU A 192 -6.93 -3.95 11.42
CA LEU A 192 -7.00 -2.74 10.61
C LEU A 192 -6.36 -1.56 11.34
N VAL A 193 -5.34 -0.96 10.72
CA VAL A 193 -4.70 0.26 11.21
C VAL A 193 -5.44 1.49 10.68
N PHE A 194 -5.72 1.52 9.37
CA PHE A 194 -6.53 2.56 8.76
C PHE A 194 -7.22 2.05 7.49
N ALA A 195 -8.29 2.74 7.11
CA ALA A 195 -8.92 2.59 5.81
C ALA A 195 -9.64 3.88 5.44
N ASP A 196 -9.63 4.21 4.17
CA ASP A 196 -10.25 5.40 3.61
C ASP A 196 -10.85 5.09 2.24
N LEU A 197 -11.89 5.81 1.85
CA LEU A 197 -12.40 5.80 0.49
C LEU A 197 -12.80 7.20 0.06
N GLY A 198 -12.56 7.53 -1.21
CA GLY A 198 -12.65 8.90 -1.66
C GLY A 198 -12.86 9.06 -3.15
N THR A 199 -12.87 10.32 -3.56
CA THR A 199 -12.75 10.71 -4.97
C THR A 199 -11.69 11.78 -5.13
N ALA A 200 -10.83 11.65 -6.13
CA ALA A 200 -9.85 12.65 -6.51
C ALA A 200 -10.14 13.18 -7.92
N LYS A 201 -9.94 14.49 -8.12
CA LYS A 201 -9.92 15.12 -9.44
C LYS A 201 -8.53 15.09 -10.08
N SER A 202 -7.52 15.01 -9.24
CA SER A 202 -6.11 14.83 -9.57
C SER A 202 -5.45 14.31 -8.30
N GLY A 203 -4.80 13.16 -8.43
CA GLY A 203 -3.88 12.50 -7.51
C GLY A 203 -2.63 12.20 -8.33
N SER A 204 -1.43 12.45 -7.81
CA SER A 204 -0.23 11.85 -8.37
C SER A 204 0.66 11.43 -7.22
N LEU A 205 1.00 10.16 -7.10
CA LEU A 205 2.01 9.68 -6.16
C LEU A 205 3.17 9.12 -6.97
N VAL A 206 4.33 9.73 -6.82
CA VAL A 206 5.60 9.15 -7.30
C VAL A 206 6.30 8.60 -6.08
N VAL A 207 6.41 7.28 -5.95
CA VAL A 207 7.27 6.65 -4.95
C VAL A 207 8.48 6.15 -5.69
N CYS A 208 9.64 6.72 -5.38
CA CYS A 208 10.88 6.29 -6.01
C CYS A 208 11.88 5.81 -4.95
N HIS A 209 12.25 4.53 -5.02
CA HIS A 209 13.24 3.91 -4.15
C HIS A 209 14.62 4.00 -4.80
N ASN A 210 15.67 4.43 -4.09
CA ASN A 210 17.06 4.52 -4.57
C ASN A 210 17.30 5.43 -5.81
N CYS A 211 16.46 6.44 -5.98
CA CYS A 211 16.82 7.69 -6.65
C CYS A 211 17.31 8.72 -5.60
#